data_AF-A0A143HL05-F1
#
_entry.id   AF-A0A143HL05-F1
#
_cell.length_a   1.000
_cell.length_b   1.000
_cell.length_c   1.000
_cell.angle_alpha   90.00
_cell.angle_beta   90.00
_cell.angle_gamma   90.00
#
_symmetry.space_group_name_H-M   'P 1'
#
loop_
_entity.id
_entity.type
_entity.pdbx_description
1 polymer ?
#
loop_
_entity_poly.entity_id
_entity_poly.type
_entity_poly.pdbx_seq_one_letter_code
_entity_poly.pdbx_strand_id
1 'polypeptide(L)' 'MVYAVTLDREDTIYTVVVRLTGKRAGLLSGAAVDHTIHLKDKIKTITFDNGLEFSEYGVIAKGLEADIYLGSPLCIL' A
#
# COMPACT_ATOMS: atom_id res chain seq x y z
N MET A 1 6.01 4.53 13.26
CA MET A 1 4.73 4.39 12.52
C MET A 1 4.67 2.98 11.99
N VAL A 2 3.48 2.39 11.86
CA VAL A 2 3.32 1.07 11.24
C VAL A 2 2.39 1.27 10.05
N TYR A 3 2.72 0.72 8.89
CA TYR A 3 1.75 0.59 7.80
C TYR A 3 1.44 -0.89 7.59
N ALA A 4 0.20 -1.16 7.20
CA ALA A 4 -0.29 -2.47 6.87
C ALA A 4 -0.77 -2.45 5.42
N VAL A 5 -0.33 -3.43 4.62
CA VAL A 5 -0.90 -3.71 3.31
C VAL A 5 -1.72 -4.97 3.45
N THR A 6 -3.02 -4.86 3.22
CA THR A 6 -3.94 -5.99 3.19
C THR A 6 -4.19 -6.38 1.74
N LEU A 7 -3.88 -7.62 1.41
CA LEU A 7 -4.17 -8.22 0.12
C LEU A 7 -5.36 -9.15 0.33
N ASP A 8 -6.50 -8.77 -0.25
CA ASP A 8 -7.72 -9.55 -0.18
C ASP A 8 -7.91 -10.35 -1.48
N ARG A 9 -8.05 -11.66 -1.33
CA ARG A 9 -8.51 -12.59 -2.37
C ARG A 9 -9.76 -13.28 -1.84
N GLU A 10 -10.64 -13.70 -2.76
CA GLU A 10 -11.91 -14.39 -2.44
C GLU A 10 -11.78 -15.51 -1.38
N ASP A 11 -10.62 -16.17 -1.28
CA ASP A 11 -10.37 -17.25 -0.34
C ASP A 11 -9.18 -17.02 0.63
N THR A 12 -8.47 -15.88 0.58
CA THR A 12 -7.33 -15.65 1.48
C THR A 12 -6.99 -14.17 1.68
N ILE A 13 -6.86 -13.78 2.95
CA ILE A 13 -6.38 -12.46 3.35
C ILE A 13 -4.92 -12.57 3.79
N TYR A 14 -4.03 -11.83 3.13
CA TYR A 14 -2.65 -11.66 3.56
C TYR A 14 -2.44 -10.24 4.08
N THR A 15 -1.80 -10.12 5.24
CA THR A 15 -1.46 -8.81 5.82
C THR A 15 0.04 -8.71 6.00
N VAL A 16 0.64 -7.72 5.36
CA VAL A 16 2.05 -7.35 5.55
C VAL A 16 2.10 -6.14 6.47
N VAL A 17 2.73 -6.28 7.64
CA VAL A 17 2.86 -5.21 8.64
C VAL A 17 4.32 -4.82 8.77
N VAL A 18 4.64 -3.57 8.45
CA VAL A 18 6.03 -3.07 8.49
C VAL A 18 6.11 -1.87 9.42
N ARG A 19 7.10 -1.92 10.32
CA ARG A 19 7.40 -0.82 11.24
C ARG A 19 8.37 0.17 10.58
N LEU A 20 7.92 1.41 10.44
CA LEU A 20 8.69 2.54 9.94
C LEU A 20 9.24 3.42 11.07
N THR A 21 10.41 3.98 10.82
CA THR A 21 11.11 4.93 11.70
C THR A 21 10.51 6.34 11.68
N GLY A 22 9.61 6.66 10.75
CA GLY A 22 8.96 7.98 10.65
C GLY A 22 7.73 7.99 9.74
N LYS A 23 7.05 9.15 9.63
CA LYS A 23 5.83 9.37 8.81
C LYS A 23 6.09 10.05 7.45
N ARG A 24 7.22 9.76 6.81
CA ARG A 24 7.58 10.42 5.53
C ARG A 24 7.08 9.58 4.35
N ALA A 25 6.47 10.22 3.36
CA ALA A 25 5.92 9.52 2.20
C ALA A 25 6.96 8.67 1.46
N GLY A 26 8.16 9.20 1.21
CA GLY A 26 9.25 8.44 0.61
C GLY A 26 9.76 7.24 1.42
N LEU A 27 9.69 7.30 2.76
CA LEU A 27 10.04 6.14 3.59
C LEU A 27 8.97 5.05 3.50
N LEU A 28 7.71 5.44 3.39
CA LEU A 28 6.60 4.51 3.25
C LEU A 28 6.61 3.87 1.86
N SER A 29 6.76 4.66 0.79
CA SER A 29 6.70 4.17 -0.59
C SER A 29 7.84 3.21 -0.91
N GLY A 30 9.08 3.54 -0.50
CA GLY A 30 10.23 2.65 -0.64
C GLY A 30 10.04 1.33 0.11
N ALA A 31 9.68 1.42 1.40
CA ALA A 31 9.44 0.23 2.21
C ALA A 31 8.29 -0.63 1.65
N ALA A 32 7.22 -0.01 1.15
CA ALA A 32 6.09 -0.73 0.58
C ALA A 32 6.53 -1.57 -0.61
N VAL A 33 7.28 -0.98 -1.56
CA VAL A 33 7.82 -1.72 -2.70
C VAL A 33 8.76 -2.83 -2.22
N ASP A 34 9.76 -2.51 -1.41
CA ASP A 34 10.78 -3.46 -0.97
C ASP A 34 10.18 -4.69 -0.28
N HIS A 35 9.16 -4.49 0.55
CA HIS A 35 8.55 -5.58 1.33
C HIS A 35 7.43 -6.32 0.60
N THR A 36 6.89 -5.79 -0.51
CA THR A 36 5.78 -6.44 -1.23
C THR A 36 6.11 -6.82 -2.68
N ILE A 37 7.29 -6.48 -3.20
CA ILE A 37 7.71 -6.80 -4.57
C ILE A 37 7.64 -8.30 -4.90
N HIS A 38 7.93 -9.16 -3.91
CA HIS A 38 7.84 -10.63 -4.07
C HIS A 38 6.39 -11.14 -4.26
N LEU A 39 5.40 -10.28 -4.03
CA LEU A 39 3.98 -10.55 -4.25
C LEU A 39 3.43 -9.83 -5.48
N LYS A 40 4.25 -9.07 -6.22
CA LYS A 40 3.83 -8.20 -7.33
C LYS A 40 2.82 -8.87 -8.28
N ASP A 41 3.11 -10.07 -8.76
CA ASP A 41 2.23 -10.80 -9.70
C ASP A 41 0.85 -11.16 -9.11
N LYS A 42 0.71 -11.07 -7.78
CA LYS A 42 -0.53 -11.32 -7.06
C LYS A 42 -1.30 -10.03 -6.76
N ILE A 43 -0.67 -8.86 -6.85
CA ILE A 43 -1.22 -7.55 -6.53
C ILE A 43 -1.68 -6.90 -7.84
N LYS A 44 -3.00 -6.76 -8.02
CA LYS A 44 -3.55 -6.08 -9.21
C LYS A 44 -3.94 -4.64 -8.92
N THR A 45 -4.52 -4.42 -7.75
CA THR A 45 -5.05 -3.14 -7.31
C THR A 45 -4.61 -2.88 -5.87
N ILE A 46 -4.38 -1.62 -5.53
CA ILE A 46 -4.06 -1.18 -4.17
C ILE A 46 -4.93 0.02 -3.86
N THR A 47 -5.56 0.00 -2.70
CA THR A 47 -6.33 1.14 -2.20
C THR A 47 -5.58 1.80 -1.05
N PHE A 48 -5.33 3.10 -1.14
CA PHE A 48 -4.74 3.89 -0.06
C PHE A 48 -5.78 4.76 0.62
N ASP A 49 -5.55 5.05 1.91
CA ASP A 49 -6.23 6.14 2.60
C ASP A 49 -5.67 7.49 2.12
N ASN A 50 -6.38 8.59 2.38
CA ASN A 50 -6.02 9.95 1.97
C ASN A 50 -4.95 10.61 2.86
N GLY A 51 -4.23 9.83 3.67
CA GLY A 51 -3.14 10.32 4.49
C GLY A 51 -1.99 10.89 3.63
N LEU A 52 -1.37 11.98 4.08
CA LEU A 52 -0.23 12.60 3.37
C LEU A 52 1.00 11.68 3.33
N GLU A 53 1.10 10.74 4.26
CA GLU A 53 2.09 9.65 4.23
C GLU A 53 1.98 8.76 2.98
N PHE A 54 0.84 8.75 2.28
CA PHE A 54 0.63 7.99 1.05
C PHE A 54 0.76 8.84 -0.21
N SER A 55 1.09 10.13 -0.10
CA SER A 55 1.16 11.07 -1.25
C SER A 55 2.11 10.65 -2.37
N GLU A 56 3.07 9.77 -2.10
CA GLU A 56 3.97 9.17 -3.09
C GLU A 56 3.49 7.81 -3.63
N TYR A 57 2.17 7.56 -3.64
CA TYR A 57 1.57 6.30 -4.13
C TYR A 57 1.98 5.94 -5.57
N GLY A 58 2.36 6.92 -6.40
CA GLY A 58 2.85 6.67 -7.76
C GLY A 58 4.16 5.86 -7.82
N VAL A 59 5.01 5.97 -6.80
CA VAL A 59 6.22 5.15 -6.68
C VAL A 59 5.84 3.68 -6.45
N ILE A 60 4.84 3.45 -5.60
CA ILE A 60 4.34 2.12 -5.27
C ILE A 60 3.64 1.50 -6.49
N ALA A 61 2.79 2.26 -7.16
CA ALA A 61 2.10 1.85 -8.39
C ALA A 61 3.10 1.36 -9.46
N LYS A 62 4.16 2.13 -9.68
CA LYS A 62 5.21 1.79 -10.64
C LYS A 62 6.04 0.58 -10.20
N GLY A 63 6.39 0.51 -8.92
CA GLY A 63 7.19 -0.60 -8.38
C GLY A 63 6.44 -1.93 -8.43
N LEU A 64 5.13 -1.91 -8.22
CA LEU A 64 4.28 -3.10 -8.17
C LEU A 64 3.48 -3.35 -9.45
N GLU A 65 3.56 -2.47 -10.45
CA GLU A 65 2.72 -2.54 -11.68
C GLU A 65 1.23 -2.76 -11.36
N ALA A 66 0.74 -2.04 -10.36
CA ALA A 66 -0.61 -2.17 -9.84
C ALA A 66 -1.40 -0.88 -10.00
N ASP A 67 -2.70 -1.00 -10.22
CA ASP A 67 -3.61 0.15 -10.25
C ASP A 67 -3.85 0.69 -8.84
N ILE A 68 -3.93 2.01 -8.70
CA ILE A 68 -4.14 2.68 -7.42
C ILE A 68 -5.54 3.29 -7.34
N TYR A 69 -6.21 3.05 -6.22
CA TYR A 69 -7.42 3.74 -5.81
C TYR A 69 -7.14 4.54 -4.53
N LEU A 70 -7.62 5.78 -4.48
CA LEU A 70 -7.62 6.58 -3.26
C LEU A 70 -8.99 6.43 -2.60
N GLY A 71 -9.01 6.16 -1.30
CA GLY A 71 -10.23 6.06 -0.53
C GLY A 71 -11.06 7.34 -0.68
N SER A 72 -12.37 7.22 -0.82
CA SER A 72 -13.24 8.40 -0.77
C SER A 72 -13.28 8.93 0.66
N PRO A 73 -13.22 10.26 0.91
CA PRO A 73 -13.25 10.84 2.26
C PRO A 73 -14.52 10.51 3.07
N LEU A 74 -15.56 9.95 2.42
CA LEU A 74 -16.79 9.43 3.04
C LEU A 74 -17.05 7.98 2.60
N CYS A 75 -16.14 7.06 2.92
CA CYS A 75 -16.47 5.63 2.95
C CYS A 75 -16.81 5.24 4.40
N ILE A 76 -18.08 5.39 4.76
CA ILE A 76 -18.69 4.66 5.87
C ILE A 76 -18.93 3.25 5.32
N LEU A 77 -18.26 2.25 5.91
CA LEU A 77 -18.65 0.85 5.81
C LEU A 77 -20.01 0.64 6.49
#